data_AF-A0A6N9V4X2-F1
#
_entry.id   AF-A0A6N9V4X2-F1
#
_cell.length_a   1.000
_cell.length_b   1.000
_cell.length_c   1.000
_cell.angle_alpha   90.00
_cell.angle_beta   90.00
_cell.angle_gamma   90.00
#
_symmetry.space_group_name_H-M   'P 1'
#
loop_
_entity.id
_entity.type
_entity.pdbx_description
1 polymer ?
#
loop_
_entity_poly.entity_id
_entity_poly.type
_entity_poly.pdbx_seq_one_letter_code
_entity_poly.pdbx_strand_id
1 'polypeptide(L)' 'DRLLVAEEGGELTGFAARWPSTGSEVVGPLVARDGDTARALITALAVGSHRPLRVDVDVRHTALLDWLGG' A
#
# COMPACT_ATOMS: atom_id res chain seq x y z
N ASP A 1 4.03 6.90 -12.19
CA ASP A 1 3.06 5.94 -11.61
C ASP A 1 3.73 4.59 -11.47
N ARG A 2 3.26 3.74 -10.54
CA ARG A 2 3.83 2.40 -10.30
C ARG A 2 2.74 1.46 -9.83
N LEU A 3 2.67 0.26 -10.38
CA LEU A 3 1.79 -0.83 -9.92
C LEU A 3 2.66 -1.97 -9.43
N LEU A 4 2.32 -2.56 -8.29
CA LEU A 4 2.94 -3.76 -7.76
C LEU A 4 1.88 -4.84 -7.56
N VAL A 5 2.31 -6.08 -7.77
CA VAL A 5 1.55 -7.30 -7.50
C VAL A 5 2.37 -8.13 -6.52
N ALA A 6 1.70 -8.70 -5.52
CA ALA A 6 2.28 -9.66 -4.58
C ALA A 6 1.81 -11.06 -4.97
N GLU A 7 2.75 -12.00 -4.99
CA GLU A 7 2.52 -13.39 -5.32
C GLU A 7 3.21 -14.30 -4.30
N GLU A 8 2.54 -15.41 -3.95
CA GLU A 8 3.09 -16.45 -3.09
C GLU A 8 2.69 -17.81 -3.66
N GLY A 9 3.68 -18.68 -3.91
CA GLY A 9 3.39 -20.02 -4.46
C GLY A 9 2.71 -20.02 -5.83
N GLY A 10 2.83 -18.93 -6.61
CA GLY A 10 2.13 -18.75 -7.88
C GLY A 10 0.69 -18.25 -7.77
N GLU A 11 0.22 -17.93 -6.55
CA GLU A 11 -1.08 -17.29 -6.33
C GLU A 11 -0.93 -15.80 -6.09
N LEU A 12 -1.85 -15.01 -6.64
CA LEU A 12 -1.97 -13.59 -6.35
C LEU A 12 -2.41 -13.39 -4.90
N THR A 13 -1.59 -12.69 -4.11
CA THR A 13 -1.90 -12.35 -2.71
C THR A 13 -2.24 -10.88 -2.53
N GLY A 14 -1.95 -10.02 -3.51
CA GLY A 14 -2.37 -8.63 -3.46
C GLY A 14 -1.88 -7.78 -4.62
N PHE A 15 -2.34 -6.54 -4.66
CA PHE A 15 -1.85 -5.52 -5.57
C PHE A 15 -2.06 -4.12 -4.99
N ALA A 16 -1.20 -3.20 -5.40
CA ALA A 16 -1.30 -1.79 -5.05
C ALA A 16 -0.67 -0.90 -6.12
N ALA A 17 -1.21 0.30 -6.33
CA ALA A 17 -0.60 1.29 -7.20
C ALA A 17 -0.27 2.58 -6.47
N ARG A 18 0.69 3.34 -7.02
CA ARG A 18 1.07 4.69 -6.60
C ARG A 18 0.97 5.65 -7.78
N TRP A 19 0.33 6.80 -7.56
CA TRP A 19 0.30 7.90 -8.54
C TRP A 19 0.42 9.28 -7.89
N PRO A 20 0.92 10.28 -8.62
CA PRO A 20 0.95 11.66 -8.14
C PRO A 20 -0.46 12.21 -7.88
N SER A 21 -0.60 12.94 -6.78
CA SER A 21 -1.80 13.73 -6.46
C SER A 21 -1.36 15.13 -5.99
N THR A 22 -2.31 16.04 -5.83
CA THR A 22 -2.02 17.38 -5.31
C THR A 22 -1.41 17.27 -3.91
N GLY A 23 -0.14 17.64 -3.78
CA GLY A 23 0.60 17.67 -2.50
C GLY A 23 1.06 16.31 -1.95
N SER A 24 0.76 15.18 -2.60
CA SER A 24 1.12 13.83 -2.13
C SER A 24 1.31 12.85 -3.29
N GLU A 25 1.74 11.63 -3.00
CA GLU A 25 1.49 10.49 -3.87
C GLU A 25 0.47 9.58 -3.20
N VAL A 26 -0.59 9.21 -3.92
CA VAL A 26 -1.65 8.33 -3.40
C VAL A 26 -1.24 6.89 -3.64
N VAL A 27 -1.48 6.04 -2.64
CA VAL A 27 -1.43 4.58 -2.74
C VAL A 27 -2.86 4.05 -2.73
N GLY A 28 -3.26 3.42 -3.81
CA GLY A 28 -4.62 2.88 -3.98
C GLY A 28 -4.78 2.23 -5.36
N PRO A 29 -5.90 1.54 -5.64
CA PRO A 29 -6.49 0.64 -4.65
C PRO A 29 -5.39 -0.23 -4.00
N LEU A 30 -5.54 -0.51 -2.70
CA LEU A 30 -4.68 -1.46 -1.98
C LEU A 30 -5.54 -2.66 -1.62
N VAL A 31 -5.25 -3.80 -2.25
CA VAL A 31 -5.92 -5.07 -1.97
C VAL A 31 -4.85 -6.08 -1.60
N ALA A 32 -5.00 -6.72 -0.45
CA ALA A 32 -4.06 -7.69 0.06
C ALA A 32 -4.81 -8.77 0.83
N ARG A 33 -4.34 -10.01 0.72
CA ARG A 33 -4.84 -11.19 1.41
C ARG A 33 -4.76 -11.02 2.93
N ASP A 34 -3.70 -10.38 3.39
CA ASP A 34 -3.41 -10.15 4.81
C ASP A 34 -2.64 -8.83 5.04
N GLY A 35 -2.46 -8.49 6.31
CA GLY A 35 -1.76 -7.28 6.73
C GLY A 35 -0.26 -7.28 6.43
N ASP A 36 0.39 -8.44 6.37
CA ASP A 36 1.80 -8.53 6.00
C ASP A 36 2.02 -8.16 4.54
N THR A 37 1.19 -8.72 3.66
CA THR A 37 1.15 -8.40 2.24
C THR A 37 0.84 -6.92 2.02
N ALA A 38 -0.11 -6.35 2.76
CA ALA A 38 -0.43 -4.92 2.69
C ALA A 38 0.77 -4.04 3.05
N ARG A 39 1.44 -4.33 4.17
CA ARG A 39 2.64 -3.59 4.62
C ARG A 39 3.78 -3.70 3.63
N ALA A 40 4.01 -4.89 3.07
CA ALA A 40 5.03 -5.12 2.07
C ALA A 40 4.78 -4.29 0.80
N LEU A 41 3.54 -4.28 0.29
CA LEU A 41 3.15 -3.49 -0.87
C LEU A 41 3.33 -1.98 -0.62
N ILE A 42 2.87 -1.46 0.53
CA ILE A 42 3.03 -0.05 0.90
C ILE A 42 4.52 0.31 0.99
N THR A 43 5.31 -0.50 1.68
CA THR A 43 6.75 -0.26 1.86
C THR A 43 7.48 -0.25 0.51
N ALA A 44 7.17 -1.21 -0.36
CA ALA A 44 7.75 -1.29 -1.70
C ALA A 44 7.36 -0.10 -2.59
N LEU A 45 6.11 0.39 -2.46
CA LEU A 45 5.66 1.61 -3.13
C LEU A 45 6.23 2.89 -2.50
N ALA A 46 6.69 2.89 -1.25
CA ALA A 46 7.35 4.04 -0.65
C ALA A 46 8.75 4.29 -1.23
N VAL A 47 9.41 3.23 -1.71
CA VAL A 47 10.73 3.34 -2.33
C VAL A 47 10.69 4.32 -3.52
N GLY A 48 11.60 5.29 -3.50
CA GLY A 48 11.71 6.32 -4.54
C GLY A 48 10.57 7.33 -4.56
N SER A 49 9.81 7.46 -3.46
CA SER A 49 8.92 8.59 -3.26
C SER A 49 9.69 9.77 -2.66
N HIS A 50 9.41 10.98 -3.13
CA HIS A 50 9.96 12.24 -2.62
C HIS A 50 8.89 13.14 -2.00
N ARG A 51 7.65 12.62 -1.86
CA ARG A 51 6.49 13.34 -1.32
C ARG A 51 5.81 12.46 -0.27
N PRO A 52 5.02 13.04 0.64
CA PRO A 52 4.22 12.24 1.55
C PRO A 52 3.33 11.24 0.79
N LEU A 53 3.29 10.00 1.27
CA LEU A 53 2.34 9.00 0.80
C LEU A 53 1.01 9.16 1.52
N ARG A 54 -0.08 9.06 0.78
CA ARG A 54 -1.43 8.94 1.33
C ARG A 54 -1.97 7.56 1.01
N VAL A 55 -2.36 6.82 2.04
CA VAL A 55 -3.10 5.55 1.90
C VAL A 55 -4.44 5.77 2.59
N ASP A 56 -5.54 5.53 1.88
CA ASP A 56 -6.87 5.56 2.49
C ASP A 56 -7.19 4.15 3.01
N VAL A 57 -7.36 4.02 4.33
CA VAL A 57 -7.60 2.73 4.99
C VAL A 57 -8.95 2.77 5.71
N ASP A 58 -9.79 1.77 5.45
CA ASP A 58 -11.06 1.61 6.16
C ASP A 58 -10.79 1.36 7.66
N VAL A 59 -11.56 2.04 8.53
CA VAL A 59 -11.45 1.99 10.00
C VAL A 59 -11.53 0.58 10.59
N ARG A 60 -12.09 -0.39 9.86
CA ARG A 60 -12.11 -1.80 10.27
C ARG A 60 -10.73 -2.47 10.28
N HIS A 61 -9.75 -1.94 9.55
CA HIS A 61 -8.40 -2.50 9.44
C HIS A 61 -7.46 -1.92 10.51
N THR A 62 -7.83 -2.11 11.78
CA THR A 62 -7.18 -1.48 12.95
C THR A 62 -5.68 -1.75 13.02
N ALA A 63 -5.23 -3.00 12.83
CA ALA A 63 -3.81 -3.35 12.86
C ALA A 63 -2.97 -2.61 11.78
N LEU A 64 -3.57 -2.32 10.61
CA LEU A 64 -2.88 -1.55 9.57
C LEU A 64 -2.86 -0.05 9.90
N LEU A 65 -3.94 0.47 10.50
CA LEU A 65 -3.99 1.84 10.99
C LEU A 65 -2.98 2.09 12.12
N ASP A 66 -2.88 1.16 13.08
CA ASP A 66 -1.90 1.24 14.18
C ASP A 66 -0.47 1.27 13.64
N TRP A 67 -0.18 0.48 12.60
CA TRP A 67 1.13 0.50 11.94
C TRP A 67 1.40 1.80 11.16
N LEU A 68 0.39 2.37 10.50
CA LEU A 68 0.52 3.63 9.75
C LEU A 68 0.62 4.86 10.66
N GLY A 69 0.06 4.79 11.87
CA GLY A 69 0.05 5.88 12.83
C GLY A 69 1.28 5.94 13.75
N GLY A 70 2.21 4.98 13.62
CA GLY A 70 3.44 4.87 14.41
C GLY A 70 4.62 5.66 13.87
#